data_AF-A0A919YQP1-F1
#
_entry.id   AF-A0A919YQP1-F1
#
_cell.length_a   1.000
_cell.length_b   1.000
_cell.length_c   1.000
_cell.angle_alpha   90.00
_cell.angle_beta   90.00
_cell.angle_gamma   90.00
#
_symmetry.space_group_name_H-M   'P 1'
#
loop_
_entity.id
_entity.type
_entity.pdbx_description
1 polymer ?
#
loop_
_entity_poly.entity_id
_entity_poly.type
_entity_poly.pdbx_seq_one_letter_code
_entity_poly.pdbx_strand_id
1 'polypeptide(L)'
;MIKRLMEVFEKANNKFILSDLELLNSKVSERTLCGALMIHLYESIRESEFSKYKVDVEYNRNKNGKVKTLMKTIKGANEVILNINCDLIVHSRGNIIEQDNLIALEMKKSNRKQQEKDNDRSRLVALTKDSYDDIWSFDGKTLPEHVCKYKLGVYYEVNYEKRVILIEYYKTGYKFKYYEIKF
;
A
#
# COMPACT_ATOMS: atom_id res chain seq x y z
N MET A 1 -7.41 11.75 11.00
CA MET A 1 -7.19 11.08 9.69
C MET A 1 -6.63 9.67 9.82
N ILE A 2 -5.41 9.45 10.32
CA ILE A 2 -4.79 8.09 10.34
C ILE A 2 -5.66 7.01 11.03
N LYS A 3 -6.24 7.33 12.19
CA LYS A 3 -7.15 6.44 12.92
C LYS A 3 -8.37 6.06 12.08
N ARG A 4 -8.95 7.01 11.34
CA ARG A 4 -10.10 6.80 10.45
C ARG A 4 -9.74 5.91 9.26
N LEU A 5 -8.56 6.11 8.66
CA LEU A 5 -8.07 5.24 7.58
C LEU A 5 -7.84 3.80 8.07
N MET A 6 -7.30 3.62 9.27
CA MET A 6 -7.17 2.30 9.90
C MET A 6 -8.55 1.68 10.15
N GLU A 7 -9.51 2.43 10.69
CA GLU A 7 -10.89 1.95 10.89
C GLU A 7 -11.54 1.49 9.57
N VAL A 8 -11.37 2.25 8.48
CA VAL A 8 -11.86 1.87 7.14
C VAL A 8 -11.18 0.61 6.63
N PHE A 9 -9.85 0.52 6.71
CA PHE A 9 -9.12 -0.66 6.28
C PHE A 9 -9.46 -1.90 7.12
N GLU A 10 -9.52 -1.78 8.45
CA GLU A 10 -9.84 -2.90 9.34
C GLU A 10 -11.28 -3.40 9.10
N LYS A 11 -12.25 -2.49 8.86
CA LYS A 11 -13.61 -2.85 8.45
C LYS A 11 -13.62 -3.62 7.13
N ALA A 12 -12.89 -3.14 6.12
CA ALA A 12 -12.78 -3.80 4.82
C ALA A 12 -12.13 -5.19 4.93
N ASN A 13 -11.02 -5.28 5.66
CA ASN A 13 -10.29 -6.53 5.86
C ASN A 13 -11.12 -7.58 6.61
N ASN A 14 -11.89 -7.16 7.63
CA ASN A 14 -12.80 -8.08 8.32
C ASN A 14 -13.90 -8.61 7.39
N LYS A 15 -14.48 -7.74 6.53
CA LYS A 15 -15.46 -8.19 5.51
C LYS A 15 -14.83 -9.18 4.53
N PHE A 16 -13.61 -8.92 4.06
CA PHE A 16 -12.86 -9.81 3.19
C PHE A 16 -12.62 -11.19 3.82
N ILE A 17 -12.09 -11.24 5.04
CA ILE A 17 -11.82 -12.52 5.73
C ILE A 17 -13.10 -13.33 5.93
N LEU A 18 -14.21 -12.66 6.27
CA LEU A 18 -15.49 -13.32 6.50
C LEU A 18 -16.18 -13.78 5.21
N SER A 19 -16.15 -12.96 4.16
CA SER A 19 -16.92 -13.19 2.93
C SER A 19 -16.15 -14.02 1.90
N ASP A 20 -14.82 -13.94 1.92
CA ASP A 20 -13.92 -14.56 0.92
C ASP A 20 -12.96 -15.58 1.55
N LEU A 21 -13.35 -16.17 2.68
CA LEU A 21 -12.56 -17.17 3.39
C LEU A 21 -12.12 -18.33 2.48
N GLU A 22 -12.96 -18.71 1.51
CA GLU A 22 -12.66 -19.76 0.53
C GLU A 22 -11.46 -19.41 -0.36
N LEU A 23 -11.27 -18.14 -0.74
CA LEU A 23 -10.10 -17.71 -1.51
C LEU A 23 -8.82 -17.91 -0.71
N LEU A 24 -8.83 -17.57 0.58
CA LEU A 24 -7.73 -17.82 1.49
C LEU A 24 -7.49 -19.33 1.64
N ASN A 25 -8.52 -20.14 1.86
CA ASN A 25 -8.39 -21.60 1.99
C ASN A 25 -7.82 -22.25 0.72
N SER A 26 -8.20 -21.73 -0.45
CA SER A 26 -7.75 -22.21 -1.77
C SER A 26 -6.32 -21.77 -2.13
N LYS A 27 -5.64 -21.00 -1.27
CA LYS A 27 -4.25 -20.55 -1.45
C LYS A 27 -3.98 -19.87 -2.79
N VAL A 28 -4.97 -19.14 -3.31
CA VAL A 28 -4.92 -18.45 -4.61
C VAL A 28 -3.78 -17.42 -4.68
N SER A 29 -3.52 -16.87 -5.86
CA SER A 29 -2.44 -15.88 -6.05
C SER A 29 -2.63 -14.64 -5.17
N GLU A 30 -1.53 -13.95 -4.84
CA GLU A 30 -1.56 -12.66 -4.10
C GLU A 30 -2.43 -11.64 -4.84
N ARG A 31 -2.36 -11.60 -6.19
CA ARG A 31 -3.22 -10.75 -7.02
C ARG A 31 -4.71 -11.04 -6.84
N THR A 32 -5.09 -12.31 -6.74
CA THR A 32 -6.48 -12.72 -6.51
C THR A 32 -6.98 -12.25 -5.14
N LEU A 33 -6.17 -12.43 -4.09
CA LEU A 33 -6.50 -11.95 -2.74
C LEU A 33 -6.57 -10.42 -2.70
N CYS A 34 -5.65 -9.74 -3.36
CA CYS A 34 -5.62 -8.29 -3.48
C CYS A 34 -6.87 -7.75 -4.18
N GLY A 35 -7.28 -8.38 -5.29
CA GLY A 35 -8.51 -8.03 -6.00
C GLY A 35 -9.77 -8.22 -5.15
N ALA A 36 -9.84 -9.29 -4.36
CA ALA A 36 -10.95 -9.50 -3.43
C ALA A 36 -10.98 -8.44 -2.31
N LEU A 37 -9.82 -8.16 -1.68
CA LEU A 37 -9.70 -7.11 -0.67
C LEU A 37 -10.04 -5.71 -1.23
N MET A 38 -9.65 -5.43 -2.48
CA MET A 38 -9.96 -4.17 -3.18
C MET A 38 -11.47 -3.91 -3.20
N ILE A 39 -12.30 -4.92 -3.46
CA ILE A 39 -13.77 -4.78 -3.50
C ILE A 39 -14.28 -4.28 -2.15
N HIS A 40 -13.88 -4.93 -1.05
CA HIS A 40 -14.30 -4.54 0.30
C HIS A 40 -13.75 -3.18 0.73
N LEU A 41 -12.53 -2.86 0.32
CA LEU A 41 -11.92 -1.56 0.60
C LEU A 41 -12.61 -0.44 -0.17
N TYR A 42 -12.95 -0.66 -1.44
CA TYR A 42 -13.71 0.28 -2.25
C TYR A 42 -15.06 0.61 -1.63
N GLU A 43 -15.80 -0.42 -1.21
CA GLU A 43 -17.09 -0.26 -0.54
C GLU A 43 -16.94 0.50 0.79
N SER A 44 -15.93 0.16 1.59
CA SER A 44 -15.68 0.82 2.87
C SER A 44 -15.24 2.29 2.70
N ILE A 45 -14.49 2.60 1.65
CA ILE A 45 -14.13 3.98 1.28
C ILE A 45 -15.37 4.76 0.83
N ARG A 46 -16.22 4.16 -0.02
CA ARG A 46 -17.45 4.78 -0.51
C ARG A 46 -18.43 5.13 0.61
N GLU A 47 -18.53 4.29 1.63
CA GLU A 47 -19.36 4.48 2.83
C GLU A 47 -18.75 5.44 3.87
N SER A 48 -17.56 6.00 3.63
CA SER A 48 -16.84 6.84 4.58
C SER A 48 -16.75 8.30 4.13
N GLU A 49 -16.14 9.13 4.97
CA GLU A 49 -15.71 10.50 4.65
C GLU A 49 -14.74 10.59 3.45
N PHE A 50 -14.15 9.47 3.02
CA PHE A 50 -13.22 9.38 1.89
C PHE A 50 -13.90 8.97 0.57
N SER A 51 -15.23 9.09 0.44
CA SER A 51 -15.99 8.66 -0.75
C SER A 51 -15.56 9.25 -2.10
N LYS A 52 -14.82 10.38 -2.08
CA LYS A 52 -14.23 11.01 -3.28
C LYS A 52 -12.97 10.29 -3.79
N TYR A 53 -12.35 9.44 -2.97
CA TYR A 53 -11.15 8.68 -3.32
C TYR A 53 -11.51 7.40 -4.09
N LYS A 54 -10.54 6.90 -4.84
CA LYS A 54 -10.62 5.68 -5.66
C LYS A 54 -9.67 4.64 -5.11
N VAL A 55 -10.02 3.37 -5.32
CA VAL A 55 -9.20 2.23 -4.95
C VAL A 55 -8.75 1.57 -6.25
N ASP A 56 -7.44 1.51 -6.48
CA ASP A 56 -6.87 1.00 -7.73
C ASP A 56 -5.76 -0.03 -7.44
N VAL A 57 -5.74 -1.11 -8.21
CA VAL A 57 -4.72 -2.18 -8.17
C VAL A 57 -3.56 -1.84 -9.10
N GLU A 58 -2.32 -2.08 -8.66
CA GLU A 58 -1.09 -1.90 -9.45
C GLU A 58 -0.99 -0.52 -10.15
N TYR A 59 -1.57 0.53 -9.54
CA TYR A 59 -1.68 1.83 -10.19
C TYR A 59 -0.37 2.61 -10.12
N ASN A 60 0.27 2.79 -11.27
CA ASN A 60 1.55 3.46 -11.39
C ASN A 60 1.54 4.58 -12.46
N ARG A 61 0.45 5.35 -12.63
CA ARG A 61 0.37 6.39 -13.68
C ARG A 61 0.17 7.83 -13.14
N ASN A 62 0.81 8.81 -13.78
CA ASN A 62 0.56 10.25 -13.58
C ASN A 62 -0.61 10.74 -14.44
N LYS A 63 -1.11 11.97 -14.18
CA LYS A 63 -2.22 12.59 -14.94
C LYS A 63 -2.02 12.58 -16.47
N ASN A 64 -0.77 12.59 -16.93
CA ASN A 64 -0.41 12.58 -18.35
C ASN A 64 -0.07 11.17 -18.90
N GLY A 65 -0.44 10.10 -18.18
CA GLY A 65 -0.22 8.72 -18.61
C GLY A 65 1.21 8.17 -18.44
N LYS A 66 2.16 8.99 -17.97
CA LYS A 66 3.54 8.58 -17.66
C LYS A 66 3.59 7.64 -16.44
N VAL A 67 4.49 6.66 -16.46
CA VAL A 67 4.71 5.75 -15.33
C VAL A 67 5.32 6.50 -14.14
N LYS A 68 4.78 6.27 -12.95
CA LYS A 68 5.32 6.67 -11.66
C LYS A 68 6.52 5.75 -11.35
N THR A 69 7.73 6.30 -11.34
CA THR A 69 8.94 5.62 -10.82
C THR A 69 9.69 6.50 -9.81
N LEU A 70 10.13 5.92 -8.67
CA LEU A 70 11.03 6.60 -7.71
C LEU A 70 12.45 6.06 -7.79
N MET A 71 13.40 6.95 -7.54
CA MET A 71 14.74 6.61 -7.07
C MET A 71 14.88 7.11 -5.64
N LYS A 72 15.20 6.19 -4.72
CA LYS A 72 15.52 6.55 -3.33
C LYS A 72 17.03 6.66 -3.19
N THR A 73 17.51 7.82 -2.80
CA THR A 73 18.92 8.02 -2.42
C THR A 73 18.96 7.99 -0.90
N ILE A 74 19.42 6.89 -0.29
CA ILE A 74 19.74 6.92 1.13
C ILE A 74 21.11 7.58 1.23
N LYS A 75 21.28 8.67 2.00
CA LYS A 75 22.60 9.29 2.22
C LYS A 75 23.62 8.18 2.59
N GLY A 76 24.48 7.83 1.64
CA GLY A 76 25.25 6.58 1.62
C GLY A 76 25.46 6.06 0.18
N ALA A 77 26.30 5.03 0.01
CA ALA A 77 26.84 4.61 -1.29
C ALA A 77 25.84 3.94 -2.27
N ASN A 78 24.59 3.69 -1.87
CA ASN A 78 23.67 2.86 -2.66
C ASN A 78 22.41 3.63 -3.06
N GLU A 79 22.29 3.91 -4.35
CA GLU A 79 21.03 4.29 -4.98
C GLU A 79 20.13 3.06 -5.09
N VAL A 80 18.89 3.16 -4.61
CA VAL A 80 17.90 2.09 -4.74
C VAL A 80 16.74 2.60 -5.57
N ILE A 81 16.57 2.03 -6.77
CA ILE A 81 15.40 2.28 -7.60
C ILE A 81 14.21 1.53 -6.99
N LEU A 82 13.17 2.26 -6.63
CA LEU A 82 11.93 1.69 -6.10
C LEU A 82 10.81 1.98 -7.10
N ASN A 83 10.28 0.92 -7.71
CA ASN A 83 9.04 1.03 -8.47
C ASN A 83 7.89 1.39 -7.50
N ILE A 84 7.08 2.39 -7.85
CA ILE A 84 5.93 2.86 -7.04
C ILE A 84 4.69 1.97 -7.26
N ASN A 85 4.84 0.87 -8.01
CA ASN A 85 3.75 -0.07 -8.20
C ASN A 85 3.53 -0.83 -6.88
N CYS A 86 2.56 -0.35 -6.09
CA CYS A 86 1.98 -1.08 -4.98
C CYS A 86 0.86 -1.97 -5.48
N ASP A 87 0.64 -3.08 -4.79
CA ASP A 87 -0.46 -3.99 -5.12
C ASP A 87 -1.82 -3.28 -5.07
N LEU A 88 -2.02 -2.38 -4.12
CA LEU A 88 -3.28 -1.65 -3.94
C LEU A 88 -3.04 -0.24 -3.41
N ILE A 89 -3.74 0.75 -3.97
CA ILE A 89 -3.69 2.13 -3.48
C ILE A 89 -5.09 2.73 -3.32
N VAL A 90 -5.19 3.70 -2.41
CA VAL A 90 -6.34 4.59 -2.26
C VAL A 90 -5.89 6.02 -2.49
N HIS A 91 -6.44 6.67 -3.50
CA HIS A 91 -6.00 7.99 -3.96
C HIS A 91 -7.10 8.77 -4.68
N SER A 92 -6.94 10.09 -4.81
CA SER A 92 -7.93 10.94 -5.46
C SER A 92 -7.76 11.01 -6.99
N ARG A 93 -6.74 10.33 -7.53
CA ARG A 93 -6.26 10.46 -8.93
C ARG A 93 -5.83 11.91 -9.25
N GLY A 94 -5.28 12.61 -8.26
CA GLY A 94 -4.81 13.99 -8.34
C GLY A 94 -5.91 15.05 -8.32
N ASN A 95 -7.14 14.69 -7.93
CA ASN A 95 -8.25 15.65 -7.80
C ASN A 95 -8.21 16.44 -6.47
N ILE A 96 -7.52 15.93 -5.45
CA ILE A 96 -7.38 16.55 -4.13
C ILE A 96 -5.88 16.79 -3.90
N ILE A 97 -5.41 18.00 -4.24
CA ILE A 97 -3.98 18.33 -4.25
C ILE A 97 -3.37 18.25 -2.84
N GLU A 98 -4.08 18.77 -1.84
CA GLU A 98 -3.61 18.81 -0.45
C GLU A 98 -3.36 17.40 0.12
N GLN A 99 -4.17 16.42 -0.30
CA GLN A 99 -4.07 15.05 0.15
C GLN A 99 -4.51 14.06 -0.94
N ASP A 100 -3.66 13.83 -1.94
CA ASP A 100 -4.02 12.92 -3.03
C ASP A 100 -3.99 11.45 -2.60
N ASN A 101 -2.97 11.07 -1.84
CA ASN A 101 -2.66 9.68 -1.52
C ASN A 101 -3.10 9.32 -0.09
N LEU A 102 -3.98 8.34 0.10
CA LEU A 102 -4.44 7.94 1.43
C LEU A 102 -3.77 6.67 1.92
N ILE A 103 -3.94 5.57 1.18
CA ILE A 103 -3.49 4.24 1.60
C ILE A 103 -2.63 3.63 0.50
N ALA A 104 -1.46 3.10 0.85
CA ALA A 104 -0.67 2.21 0.01
C ALA A 104 -0.62 0.85 0.70
N LEU A 105 -0.85 -0.23 -0.04
CA LEU A 105 -0.86 -1.59 0.49
C LEU A 105 0.00 -2.52 -0.36
N GLU A 106 0.79 -3.34 0.35
CA GLU A 106 1.59 -4.44 -0.20
C GLU A 106 1.09 -5.75 0.38
N MET A 107 0.89 -6.75 -0.47
CA MET A 107 0.38 -8.07 -0.11
C MET A 107 1.39 -9.15 -0.46
N LYS A 108 1.71 -10.01 0.50
CA LYS A 108 2.65 -11.11 0.30
C LYS A 108 2.20 -12.40 0.97
N LYS A 109 2.61 -13.54 0.42
CA LYS A 109 2.60 -14.83 1.12
C LYS A 109 3.86 -14.97 1.96
N SER A 110 3.74 -15.57 3.14
CA SER A 110 4.85 -15.69 4.08
C SER A 110 6.03 -16.52 3.56
N ASN A 111 5.77 -17.42 2.61
CA ASN A 111 6.77 -18.30 1.97
C ASN A 111 7.57 -17.62 0.85
N ARG A 112 7.30 -16.35 0.53
CA ARG A 112 8.13 -15.56 -0.39
C ARG A 112 9.48 -15.24 0.23
N LYS A 113 10.48 -15.00 -0.62
CA LYS A 113 11.86 -14.69 -0.21
C LYS A 113 11.87 -13.47 0.71
N GLN A 114 12.66 -13.51 1.78
CA GLN A 114 12.76 -12.41 2.74
C GLN A 114 13.12 -11.07 2.07
N GLN A 115 14.03 -11.10 1.09
CA GLN A 115 14.40 -9.91 0.31
C GLN A 115 13.20 -9.26 -0.40
N GLU A 116 12.26 -10.04 -0.95
CA GLU A 116 11.07 -9.49 -1.60
C GLU A 116 10.17 -8.81 -0.57
N LYS A 117 10.02 -9.41 0.61
CA LYS A 117 9.24 -8.85 1.72
C LYS A 117 9.88 -7.55 2.25
N ASP A 118 11.20 -7.50 2.36
CA ASP A 118 11.92 -6.32 2.81
C ASP A 118 11.88 -5.18 1.79
N ASN A 119 11.85 -5.51 0.50
CA ASN A 119 11.64 -4.53 -0.57
C ASN A 119 10.25 -3.87 -0.45
N ASP A 120 9.20 -4.65 -0.18
CA ASP A 120 7.85 -4.13 0.00
C ASP A 120 7.73 -3.23 1.23
N ARG A 121 8.30 -3.65 2.37
CA ARG A 121 8.40 -2.80 3.58
C ARG A 121 9.17 -1.51 3.31
N SER A 122 10.28 -1.59 2.58
CA SER A 122 11.09 -0.42 2.20
C SER A 122 10.34 0.55 1.29
N ARG A 123 9.48 0.04 0.40
CA ARG A 123 8.59 0.84 -0.44
C ARG A 123 7.56 1.57 0.40
N LEU A 124 6.87 0.90 1.33
CA LEU A 124 5.91 1.54 2.25
C LEU A 124 6.54 2.62 3.12
N VAL A 125 7.78 2.40 3.58
CA VAL A 125 8.58 3.44 4.26
C VAL A 125 8.79 4.64 3.34
N ALA A 126 9.17 4.45 2.08
CA ALA A 126 9.38 5.56 1.16
C ALA A 126 8.08 6.32 0.84
N LEU A 127 6.98 5.60 0.60
CA LEU A 127 5.69 6.17 0.19
C LEU A 127 4.99 6.95 1.31
N THR A 128 5.25 6.61 2.56
CA THR A 128 4.64 7.26 3.73
C THR A 128 5.44 8.42 4.30
N LYS A 129 6.60 8.78 3.72
CA LYS A 129 7.32 10.01 4.10
C LYS A 129 6.51 11.26 3.75
N ASP A 130 6.65 12.31 4.58
CA ASP A 130 5.99 13.61 4.39
C ASP A 130 6.70 14.51 3.36
N SER A 131 8.00 14.31 3.14
CA SER A 131 8.83 15.09 2.21
C SER A 131 9.65 14.20 1.26
N TYR A 132 10.18 14.85 0.23
CA TYR A 132 11.00 14.26 -0.83
C TYR A 132 12.50 14.46 -0.62
N ASP A 133 12.94 14.90 0.58
CA ASP A 133 14.30 15.42 0.78
C ASP A 133 15.42 14.41 0.41
N ASP A 134 15.08 13.11 0.36
CA ASP A 134 15.97 12.00 -0.04
C ASP A 134 15.41 11.15 -1.21
N ILE A 135 14.39 11.63 -1.95
CA ILE A 135 13.66 10.87 -2.98
C ILE A 135 13.55 11.70 -4.27
N TRP A 136 14.16 11.19 -5.34
CA TRP A 136 14.14 11.79 -6.68
C TRP A 136 13.33 10.92 -7.64
N SER A 137 12.85 11.47 -8.75
CA SER A 137 12.32 10.62 -9.81
C SER A 137 13.49 9.97 -10.57
N PHE A 138 13.21 8.86 -11.25
CA PHE A 138 14.22 8.14 -12.03
C PHE A 138 14.89 9.00 -13.13
N ASP A 139 14.20 10.01 -13.66
CA ASP A 139 14.76 10.87 -14.70
C ASP A 139 15.72 11.95 -14.16
N GLY A 140 15.88 12.05 -12.82
CA GLY A 140 16.76 13.00 -12.14
C GLY A 140 16.38 14.47 -12.32
N LYS A 141 15.25 14.76 -12.97
CA LYS A 141 14.84 16.11 -13.40
C LYS A 141 13.48 16.51 -12.87
N THR A 142 12.57 15.53 -12.73
CA THR A 142 11.19 15.76 -12.31
C THR A 142 11.06 15.50 -10.81
N LEU A 143 10.50 16.44 -10.03
CA LEU A 143 10.09 16.11 -8.66
C LEU A 143 8.97 15.05 -8.75
N PRO A 144 8.98 13.99 -7.92
CA PRO A 144 7.98 12.93 -8.04
C PRO A 144 6.58 13.44 -7.67
N GLU A 145 5.84 13.96 -8.64
CA GLU A 145 4.50 14.52 -8.44
C GLU A 145 3.54 13.43 -7.92
N HIS A 146 2.96 13.62 -6.74
CA HIS A 146 1.96 12.72 -6.15
C HIS A 146 2.41 11.26 -5.94
N VAL A 147 3.65 11.06 -5.54
CA VAL A 147 4.23 9.73 -5.35
C VAL A 147 4.31 9.30 -3.89
N CYS A 148 4.68 10.20 -2.97
CA CYS A 148 4.70 9.92 -1.53
C CYS A 148 3.51 10.60 -0.83
N LYS A 149 3.61 10.85 0.48
CA LYS A 149 2.53 11.42 1.31
C LYS A 149 1.30 10.53 1.46
N TYR A 150 1.45 9.23 1.20
CA TYR A 150 0.46 8.26 1.65
C TYR A 150 0.34 8.36 3.15
N LYS A 151 -0.88 8.57 3.65
CA LYS A 151 -1.11 8.74 5.08
C LYS A 151 -0.98 7.44 5.85
N LEU A 152 -1.32 6.32 5.23
CA LEU A 152 -1.21 4.99 5.79
C LEU A 152 -0.53 4.05 4.79
N GLY A 153 0.53 3.38 5.22
CA GLY A 153 1.07 2.20 4.54
C GLY A 153 0.59 0.94 5.26
N VAL A 154 0.23 -0.10 4.51
CA VAL A 154 -0.21 -1.39 5.04
C VAL A 154 0.62 -2.50 4.40
N TYR A 155 1.33 -3.27 5.20
CA TYR A 155 1.93 -4.52 4.75
C TYR A 155 1.07 -5.68 5.23
N TYR A 156 0.70 -6.56 4.31
CA TYR A 156 -0.27 -7.64 4.51
C TYR A 156 0.35 -8.98 4.15
N GLU A 157 0.77 -9.76 5.15
CA GLU A 157 1.45 -11.04 4.93
C GLU A 157 0.59 -12.23 5.35
N VAL A 158 0.19 -13.06 4.39
CA VAL A 158 -0.64 -14.25 4.61
C VAL A 158 0.24 -15.45 4.92
N ASN A 159 0.09 -16.00 6.12
CA ASN A 159 0.76 -17.21 6.57
C ASN A 159 -0.21 -18.40 6.64
N TYR A 160 -0.15 -19.28 5.64
CA TYR A 160 -1.01 -20.44 5.55
C TYR A 160 -0.69 -21.56 6.54
N GLU A 161 0.57 -21.68 6.97
CA GLU A 161 0.97 -22.69 7.95
C GLU A 161 0.40 -22.37 9.33
N LYS A 162 0.46 -21.10 9.71
CA LYS A 162 -0.05 -20.61 11.00
C LYS A 162 -1.52 -20.20 10.98
N ARG A 163 -2.15 -20.13 9.79
CA ARG A 163 -3.52 -19.60 9.60
C ARG A 163 -3.68 -18.18 10.17
N VAL A 164 -2.67 -17.34 9.94
CA VAL A 164 -2.67 -15.93 10.36
C VAL A 164 -2.27 -14.99 9.25
N ILE A 165 -2.78 -13.76 9.34
CA ILE A 165 -2.39 -12.64 8.51
C ILE A 165 -1.66 -11.65 9.41
N LEU A 166 -0.40 -11.39 9.09
CA LEU A 166 0.39 -10.31 9.70
C LEU A 166 0.04 -9.00 9.01
N ILE A 167 -0.36 -8.01 9.81
CA ILE A 167 -0.63 -6.65 9.36
C ILE A 167 0.39 -5.73 10.02
N GLU A 168 1.14 -4.96 9.22
CA GLU A 168 2.02 -3.88 9.70
C GLU A 168 1.53 -2.54 9.15
N TYR A 169 1.52 -1.51 10.00
CA TYR A 169 1.14 -0.15 9.63
C TYR A 169 2.33 0.80 9.64
N TYR A 170 2.39 1.63 8.60
CA TYR A 170 3.42 2.62 8.35
C TYR A 170 2.82 4.02 8.27
N LYS A 171 3.52 5.00 8.85
CA LYS A 171 3.25 6.42 8.70
C LYS A 171 4.55 7.20 8.82
N THR A 172 4.66 8.33 8.15
CA THR A 172 5.82 9.24 8.24
C THR A 172 7.17 8.55 8.02
N GLY A 173 7.20 7.47 7.21
CA GLY A 173 8.40 6.69 6.94
C GLY A 173 8.79 5.63 7.98
N TYR A 174 7.93 5.31 8.94
CA TYR A 174 8.24 4.31 9.97
C TYR A 174 7.07 3.36 10.20
N LYS A 175 7.40 2.10 10.51
CA LYS A 175 6.43 1.16 11.09
C LYS A 175 6.08 1.62 12.50
N PHE A 176 4.78 1.72 12.82
CA PHE A 176 4.33 2.16 14.13
C PHE A 176 3.37 1.19 14.84
N LYS A 177 2.80 0.21 14.13
CA LYS A 177 1.94 -0.82 14.70
C LYS A 177 2.08 -2.10 13.88
N TYR A 178 1.96 -3.25 14.53
CA TYR A 178 1.76 -4.53 13.85
C TYR A 178 0.93 -5.46 14.73
N TYR A 179 0.25 -6.42 14.11
CA TYR A 179 -0.51 -7.46 14.80
C TYR A 179 -0.79 -8.61 13.84
N GLU A 180 -1.16 -9.76 14.39
CA GLU A 180 -1.62 -10.92 13.64
C GLU A 180 -3.12 -11.13 13.87
N ILE A 181 -3.83 -11.58 12.85
CA ILE A 181 -5.23 -12.00 12.93
C ILE A 181 -5.38 -13.39 12.32
N LYS A 182 -6.28 -14.20 12.87
CA LYS A 182 -6.60 -15.52 12.32
C LYS A 182 -7.57 -15.41 11.16
N PHE A 183 -7.45 -16.35 10.24
CA PHE A 183 -8.42 -16.61 9.17
C PHE A 183 -8.65 -18.12 9.03
#